data_AF-A0AAU9LLI2-F1
#
_entry.id   AF-A0AAU9LLI2-F1
#
_cell.length_a   1.000
_cell.length_b   1.000
_cell.length_c   1.000
_cell.angle_alpha   90.00
_cell.angle_beta   90.00
_cell.angle_gamma   90.00
#
_symmetry.space_group_name_H-M   'P 1'
#
loop_
_entity.id
_entity.type
_entity.pdbx_description
1 polymer ?
#
loop_
_entity_poly.entity_id
_entity_poly.type
_entity_poly.pdbx_seq_one_letter_code
_entity_poly.pdbx_strand_id
1 'polypeptide(L)'
;MNGGVNKKSGGGKEEEQDGLSVHSPCKAPNSSASSLRKEQSQVDLELKLLEALEIYPPVKLRGIHRHFVLYGLTEYMRRSFNRQFSASDVLQMLDRFYNLEMLKADDEETGILNQVEEFSLPPSYFTKEES
;
A
#
# COMPACT_ATOMS: atom_id res chain seq x y z
N MET A 1 57.35 -57.36 -17.21
CA MET A 1 58.40 -57.89 -16.30
C MET A 1 59.07 -56.69 -15.61
N ASN A 2 59.80 -56.93 -14.52
CA ASN A 2 60.53 -55.90 -13.75
C ASN A 2 61.59 -55.20 -14.63
N GLY A 3 62.10 -54.01 -14.32
CA GLY A 3 61.87 -53.10 -13.18
C GLY A 3 63.13 -52.26 -12.91
N GLY A 4 63.03 -51.09 -12.28
CA GLY A 4 64.19 -50.23 -11.98
C GLY A 4 63.87 -49.16 -10.94
N VAL A 5 64.66 -49.11 -9.85
CA VAL A 5 64.36 -48.30 -8.65
C VAL A 5 65.59 -47.52 -8.20
N ASN A 6 65.39 -46.23 -7.89
CA ASN A 6 66.18 -45.44 -6.93
C ASN A 6 65.19 -44.42 -6.30
N LYS A 7 64.93 -44.29 -4.98
CA LYS A 7 65.79 -44.30 -3.77
C LYS A 7 66.76 -43.10 -3.78
N LYS A 8 66.83 -42.21 -2.79
CA LYS A 8 66.12 -41.95 -1.50
C LYS A 8 65.82 -40.42 -1.46
N SER A 9 65.16 -39.72 -0.51
CA SER A 9 64.62 -39.90 0.85
C SER A 9 63.63 -38.73 1.10
N GLY A 10 62.72 -38.67 2.08
CA GLY A 10 62.24 -39.59 3.12
C GLY A 10 61.66 -38.79 4.31
N GLY A 11 61.13 -39.45 5.34
CA GLY A 11 60.61 -38.78 6.55
C GLY A 11 59.09 -38.61 6.54
N GLY A 12 58.37 -39.70 6.80
CA GLY A 12 56.97 -39.62 7.21
C GLY A 12 56.85 -39.65 8.74
N LYS A 13 55.77 -39.05 9.25
CA LYS A 13 55.17 -39.41 10.52
C LYS A 13 53.68 -39.09 10.43
N GLU A 14 52.85 -40.08 10.74
CA GLU A 14 51.43 -39.90 11.00
C GLU A 14 51.29 -39.54 12.49
N GLU A 15 50.56 -38.49 12.80
CA GLU A 15 50.12 -38.15 14.17
C GLU A 15 48.83 -37.31 14.06
N GLU A 16 48.06 -37.26 15.14
CA GLU A 16 46.59 -37.32 15.07
C GLU A 16 45.84 -35.97 14.93
N GLN A 17 44.52 -36.10 14.77
CA GLN A 17 43.47 -35.08 14.72
C GLN A 17 43.62 -33.94 15.75
N ASP A 18 43.66 -32.67 15.30
CA ASP A 18 42.79 -31.59 15.82
C ASP A 18 42.79 -30.37 14.87
N GLY A 19 41.65 -29.68 14.78
CA GLY A 19 41.51 -28.35 14.18
C GLY A 19 41.78 -28.20 12.66
N LEU A 20 41.38 -27.12 11.98
CA LEU A 20 40.48 -26.01 12.35
C LEU A 20 39.65 -25.65 11.10
N SER A 21 38.33 -25.76 11.14
CA SER A 21 37.47 -25.37 10.00
C SER A 21 37.19 -23.86 10.02
N VAL A 22 38.07 -23.05 9.42
CA VAL A 22 38.01 -21.56 9.50
C VAL A 22 37.98 -20.87 8.12
N HIS A 23 37.20 -21.42 7.19
CA HIS A 23 36.65 -20.62 6.10
C HIS A 23 35.13 -20.79 6.02
N SER A 24 34.45 -20.39 7.10
CA SER A 24 33.03 -20.03 7.02
C SER A 24 32.87 -18.90 6.00
N PRO A 25 32.09 -19.06 4.92
CA PRO A 25 31.74 -17.93 4.07
C PRO A 25 30.89 -16.98 4.91
N CYS A 26 31.38 -15.76 5.17
CA CYS A 26 30.64 -14.73 5.87
C CYS A 26 29.44 -14.27 5.03
N LYS A 27 28.37 -15.06 5.05
CA LYS A 27 27.08 -14.75 4.44
C LYS A 27 26.39 -13.69 5.29
N ALA A 28 26.87 -12.46 5.17
CA ALA A 28 26.27 -11.28 5.78
C ALA A 28 24.76 -11.29 5.47
N PRO A 29 23.88 -11.03 6.46
CA PRO A 29 22.46 -11.15 6.24
C PRO A 29 21.99 -10.10 5.22
N ASN A 30 21.32 -10.53 4.16
CA ASN A 30 20.78 -9.67 3.09
C ASN A 30 19.74 -8.63 3.59
N SER A 31 19.45 -8.58 4.88
CA SER A 31 18.44 -7.75 5.55
C SER A 31 18.50 -6.29 5.13
N SER A 32 19.67 -5.64 5.19
CA SER A 32 19.82 -4.21 4.88
C SER A 32 19.38 -3.87 3.45
N ALA A 33 19.83 -4.65 2.46
CA ALA A 33 19.44 -4.48 1.06
C ALA A 33 17.95 -4.79 0.85
N SER A 34 17.38 -5.76 1.59
CA SER A 34 15.95 -6.08 1.53
C SER A 34 15.05 -5.02 2.17
N SER A 35 15.54 -4.28 3.18
CA SER A 35 14.79 -3.20 3.83
C SER A 35 14.64 -2.02 2.87
N LEU A 36 15.74 -1.57 2.27
CA LEU A 36 15.74 -0.48 1.27
C LEU A 36 14.86 -0.81 0.06
N ARG A 37 14.86 -2.07 -0.40
CA ARG A 37 13.96 -2.54 -1.48
C ARG A 37 12.48 -2.45 -1.09
N LYS A 38 12.12 -2.74 0.16
CA LYS A 38 10.74 -2.63 0.67
C LYS A 38 10.31 -1.17 0.79
N GLU A 39 11.17 -0.35 1.38
CA GLU A 39 10.98 1.10 1.54
C GLU A 39 10.74 1.79 0.19
N GLN A 40 11.60 1.54 -0.81
CA GLN A 40 11.38 2.03 -2.18
C GLN A 40 10.03 1.58 -2.73
N SER A 41 9.69 0.27 -2.63
CA SER A 41 8.41 -0.22 -3.13
C SER A 41 7.18 0.38 -2.43
N GLN A 42 7.33 0.86 -1.19
CA GLN A 42 6.29 1.59 -0.48
C GLN A 42 6.18 3.05 -0.95
N VAL A 43 7.31 3.74 -1.16
CA VAL A 43 7.33 5.08 -1.78
C VAL A 43 6.71 5.06 -3.18
N ASP A 44 6.99 4.03 -3.98
CA ASP A 44 6.43 3.87 -5.32
C ASP A 44 4.89 3.72 -5.30
N LEU A 45 4.38 2.91 -4.36
CA LEU A 45 2.94 2.76 -4.10
C LEU A 45 2.29 4.09 -3.69
N GLU A 46 2.95 4.81 -2.78
CA GLU A 46 2.47 6.06 -2.22
C GLU A 46 2.44 7.21 -3.25
N LEU A 47 3.48 7.35 -4.07
CA LEU A 47 3.51 8.33 -5.16
C LEU A 47 2.38 8.08 -6.17
N LYS A 48 2.12 6.81 -6.54
CA LYS A 48 1.00 6.48 -7.44
C LYS A 48 -0.37 6.65 -6.79
N LEU A 49 -0.49 6.51 -5.46
CA LEU A 49 -1.74 6.84 -4.77
C LEU A 49 -2.00 8.35 -4.80
N LEU A 50 -0.97 9.17 -4.61
CA LEU A 50 -1.08 10.63 -4.69
C LEU A 50 -1.45 11.11 -6.10
N GLU A 51 -0.86 10.54 -7.16
CA GLU A 51 -1.25 10.80 -8.56
C GLU A 51 -2.74 10.50 -8.81
N ALA A 52 -3.27 9.42 -8.24
CA ALA A 52 -4.67 9.04 -8.41
C ALA A 52 -5.66 10.06 -7.81
N LEU A 53 -5.24 10.88 -6.83
CA LEU A 53 -6.09 11.87 -6.18
C LEU A 53 -6.42 13.09 -7.06
N GLU A 54 -5.70 13.31 -8.17
CA GLU A 54 -6.10 14.28 -9.21
C GLU A 54 -7.43 13.90 -9.87
N ILE A 55 -7.67 12.59 -10.04
CA ILE A 55 -8.88 12.01 -10.62
C ILE A 55 -9.94 11.75 -9.53
N TYR A 56 -9.49 11.44 -8.32
CA TYR A 56 -10.31 10.99 -7.20
C TYR A 56 -10.13 11.90 -5.96
N PRO A 57 -10.74 13.11 -5.93
CA PRO A 57 -10.44 14.13 -4.91
C PRO A 57 -10.67 13.67 -3.46
N PRO A 58 -9.74 13.93 -2.52
CA PRO A 58 -9.86 13.53 -1.11
C PRO A 58 -11.16 14.01 -0.44
N VAL A 59 -11.65 15.20 -0.79
CA VAL A 59 -12.91 15.75 -0.24
C VAL A 59 -14.13 14.86 -0.53
N LYS A 60 -14.09 14.05 -1.59
CA LYS A 60 -15.14 13.11 -1.97
C LYS A 60 -15.01 11.73 -1.29
N LEU A 61 -14.06 11.57 -0.36
CA LEU A 61 -14.05 10.46 0.62
C LEU A 61 -15.10 10.65 1.73
N ARG A 62 -15.81 11.78 1.73
CA ARG A 62 -16.97 12.09 2.58
C ARG A 62 -18.27 11.57 1.94
N GLY A 63 -19.29 11.32 2.79
CA GLY A 63 -20.67 11.05 2.36
C GLY A 63 -20.83 9.88 1.37
N ILE A 64 -21.86 9.96 0.51
CA ILE A 64 -22.21 8.92 -0.46
C ILE A 64 -21.12 8.70 -1.53
N HIS A 65 -20.32 9.73 -1.82
CA HIS A 65 -19.27 9.65 -2.86
C HIS A 65 -18.09 8.76 -2.45
N ARG A 66 -17.89 8.56 -1.13
CA ARG A 66 -16.83 7.73 -0.56
C ARG A 66 -16.69 6.36 -1.23
N HIS A 67 -17.81 5.70 -1.54
CA HIS A 67 -17.78 4.38 -2.16
C HIS A 67 -17.18 4.40 -3.57
N PHE A 68 -17.60 5.35 -4.41
CA PHE A 68 -17.11 5.50 -5.78
C PHE A 68 -15.64 5.93 -5.83
N VAL A 69 -15.23 6.85 -4.95
CA VAL A 69 -13.85 7.31 -4.84
C VAL A 69 -12.93 6.19 -4.37
N LEU A 70 -13.31 5.48 -3.29
CA LEU A 70 -12.50 4.40 -2.74
C LEU A 70 -12.42 3.19 -3.67
N TYR A 71 -13.51 2.85 -4.38
CA TYR A 71 -13.49 1.86 -5.45
C TYR A 71 -12.56 2.28 -6.60
N GLY A 72 -12.65 3.53 -7.06
CA GLY A 72 -11.80 4.08 -8.11
C GLY A 72 -10.31 4.04 -7.77
N LEU A 73 -9.94 4.47 -6.56
CA LEU A 73 -8.57 4.38 -6.05
C LEU A 73 -8.08 2.92 -5.95
N THR A 74 -8.93 2.02 -5.46
CA THR A 74 -8.60 0.58 -5.35
C THR A 74 -8.38 -0.05 -6.73
N GLU A 75 -9.22 0.27 -7.72
CA GLU A 75 -9.06 -0.17 -9.11
C GLU A 75 -7.81 0.42 -9.77
N TYR A 76 -7.54 1.71 -9.58
CA TYR A 76 -6.35 2.39 -10.12
C TYR A 76 -5.07 1.76 -9.53
N MET A 77 -5.02 1.50 -8.23
CA MET A 77 -3.92 0.78 -7.56
C MET A 77 -3.77 -0.65 -8.12
N ARG A 78 -4.88 -1.40 -8.23
CA ARG A 78 -4.87 -2.77 -8.75
C ARG A 78 -4.33 -2.84 -10.18
N ARG A 79 -4.70 -1.88 -11.04
CA ARG A 79 -4.22 -1.79 -12.42
C ARG A 79 -2.75 -1.34 -12.50
N SER A 80 -2.33 -0.39 -11.66
CA SER A 80 -0.96 0.16 -11.67
C SER A 80 0.09 -0.85 -11.22
N PHE A 81 -0.23 -1.71 -10.25
CA PHE A 81 0.72 -2.65 -9.63
C PHE A 81 0.42 -4.13 -9.94
N ASN A 82 -0.62 -4.43 -10.73
CA ASN A 82 -1.11 -5.78 -11.02
C ASN A 82 -1.27 -6.66 -9.76
N ARG A 83 -1.70 -6.06 -8.66
CA ARG A 83 -1.79 -6.63 -7.32
C ARG A 83 -3.16 -6.33 -6.73
N GLN A 84 -3.75 -7.25 -5.97
CA GLN A 84 -5.00 -6.98 -5.24
C GLN A 84 -4.76 -6.04 -4.05
N PHE A 85 -5.66 -5.08 -3.88
CA PHE A 85 -5.74 -4.18 -2.74
C PHE A 85 -7.16 -4.26 -2.15
N SER A 86 -7.28 -4.19 -0.84
CA SER A 86 -8.56 -3.94 -0.18
C SER A 86 -8.79 -2.44 -0.02
N ALA A 87 -10.06 -2.06 0.19
CA ALA A 87 -10.43 -0.70 0.57
C ALA A 87 -9.72 -0.23 1.85
N SER A 88 -9.41 -1.15 2.78
CA SER A 88 -8.68 -0.85 4.02
C SER A 88 -7.21 -0.53 3.78
N ASP A 89 -6.53 -1.25 2.87
CA ASP A 89 -5.12 -0.99 2.54
C ASP A 89 -4.95 0.43 1.96
N VAL A 90 -5.87 0.83 1.06
CA VAL A 90 -5.88 2.15 0.45
C VAL A 90 -6.14 3.25 1.49
N LEU A 91 -7.10 3.03 2.42
CA LEU A 91 -7.35 3.97 3.51
C LEU A 91 -6.14 4.12 4.44
N GLN A 92 -5.48 3.02 4.80
CA GLN A 92 -4.27 3.05 5.65
C GLN A 92 -3.10 3.77 4.97
N MET A 93 -2.99 3.70 3.64
CA MET A 93 -2.03 4.53 2.89
C MET A 93 -2.44 6.01 2.88
N LEU A 94 -3.72 6.34 2.68
CA LEU A 94 -4.20 7.74 2.68
C LEU A 94 -3.99 8.44 4.04
N ASP A 95 -4.15 7.72 5.14
CA ASP A 95 -3.98 8.20 6.52
C ASP A 95 -2.56 8.71 6.82
N ARG A 96 -1.56 8.29 6.04
CA ARG A 96 -0.17 8.80 6.11
C ARG A 96 0.00 10.21 5.55
N PHE A 97 -0.96 10.70 4.75
CA PHE A 97 -0.89 11.99 4.06
C PHE A 97 -2.00 12.96 4.49
N TYR A 98 -3.19 12.41 4.79
CA TYR A 98 -4.37 13.16 5.16
C TYR A 98 -4.87 12.68 6.51
N ASN A 99 -5.09 13.60 7.45
CA ASN A 99 -5.88 13.29 8.64
C ASN A 99 -7.32 13.02 8.19
N LEU A 100 -7.71 11.75 8.15
CA LEU A 100 -9.02 11.31 7.67
C LEU A 100 -10.15 11.68 8.65
N GLU A 101 -9.86 11.98 9.91
CA GLU A 101 -10.83 12.51 10.87
C GLU A 101 -11.13 14.00 10.63
N MET A 102 -10.14 14.77 10.16
CA MET A 102 -10.34 16.15 9.69
C MET A 102 -11.08 16.21 8.34
N LEU A 103 -11.29 15.08 7.67
CA LEU A 103 -12.29 14.97 6.60
C LEU A 103 -13.72 14.84 7.14
N LYS A 104 -14.07 15.53 8.24
CA LYS A 104 -15.47 15.71 8.68
C LYS A 104 -16.32 16.29 7.55
N ALA A 105 -17.50 15.73 7.30
CA ALA A 105 -18.52 16.48 6.57
C ALA A 105 -18.84 17.77 7.33
N ASP A 106 -19.04 18.87 6.61
CA ASP A 106 -19.63 20.06 7.19
C ASP A 106 -21.11 19.73 7.43
N ASP A 107 -21.50 19.59 8.71
CA ASP A 107 -22.81 19.05 9.11
C ASP A 107 -23.99 19.85 8.49
N GLU A 108 -23.73 21.11 8.12
CA GLU A 108 -24.60 22.02 7.36
C GLU A 108 -25.14 21.41 6.04
N GLU A 109 -24.33 20.64 5.29
CA GLU A 109 -24.78 19.98 4.05
C GLU A 109 -25.82 18.88 4.35
N THR A 110 -25.69 18.20 5.49
CA THR A 110 -26.70 17.22 5.95
C THR A 110 -27.95 17.90 6.51
N GLY A 111 -27.80 19.11 7.05
CA GLY A 111 -28.92 19.95 7.46
C GLY A 111 -29.84 20.31 6.28
N ILE A 112 -29.26 20.64 5.12
CA ILE A 112 -30.00 20.95 3.90
C ILE A 112 -30.79 19.73 3.39
N LEU A 113 -30.17 18.56 3.31
CA LEU A 113 -30.82 17.35 2.77
C LEU A 113 -31.95 16.79 3.66
N ASN A 114 -31.94 17.11 4.96
CA ASN A 114 -32.97 16.69 5.91
C ASN A 114 -34.11 17.72 6.10
N GLN A 115 -34.15 18.81 5.32
CA GLN A 115 -35.28 19.75 5.37
C GLN A 115 -36.52 19.11 4.74
N VAL A 116 -37.45 18.68 5.59
CA VAL A 116 -38.80 18.28 5.16
C VAL A 116 -39.60 19.56 4.87
N GLU A 117 -39.37 20.17 3.72
CA GLU A 117 -40.21 21.27 3.23
C GLU A 117 -41.65 20.76 3.02
N GLU A 118 -42.62 21.43 3.67
CA GLU A 118 -44.04 21.13 3.47
C GLU A 118 -44.49 21.70 2.11
N PHE A 119 -44.30 20.90 1.05
CA PHE A 119 -44.68 21.21 -0.33
C PHE A 119 -46.19 21.43 -0.47
N SER A 120 -46.60 22.67 -0.20
CA SER A 120 -47.94 23.20 -0.37
C SER A 120 -48.00 24.07 -1.63
N LEU A 121 -49.17 24.11 -2.28
CA LEU A 121 -49.37 24.98 -3.43
C LEU A 121 -49.45 26.46 -2.96
N PRO A 122 -48.89 27.42 -3.72
CA PRO A 122 -49.02 28.84 -3.38
C PRO A 122 -50.48 29.26 -3.18
N PRO A 123 -50.81 30.19 -2.27
CA PRO A 123 -52.21 30.57 -1.98
C PRO A 123 -53.04 31.00 -3.21
N SER A 124 -52.39 31.54 -4.24
CA SER A 124 -52.98 31.89 -5.54
C SER A 124 -53.52 30.69 -6.35
N TYR A 125 -53.19 29.46 -5.98
CA TYR A 125 -53.70 28.25 -6.65
C TYR A 125 -55.10 27.85 -6.17
N PHE A 126 -55.52 28.33 -5.00
CA PHE A 126 -56.83 28.07 -4.42
C PHE A 126 -57.88 29.14 -4.80
N THR A 127 -57.45 30.28 -5.35
CA THR A 127 -58.31 31.34 -5.88
C THR A 127 -58.72 31.02 -7.32
N LYS A 128 -59.56 29.99 -7.47
CA LYS A 128 -60.45 29.86 -8.65
C LYS A 128 -61.82 30.40 -8.28
N GLU A 129 -62.15 31.54 -8.86
CA GLU A 129 -63.43 32.22 -8.65
C GLU A 129 -64.56 31.38 -9.26
N GLU A 130 -65.65 31.22 -8.49
CA GLU A 130 -66.88 30.57 -8.95
C GLU A 130 -67.75 31.60 -9.68
N SER A 131 -68.16 31.30 -10.91
CA SER A 131 -68.98 32.16 -11.79
C SER A 131 -69.64 31.34 -12.90
#